data_AF-A0A024TJC8-F1
#
_entry.id   AF-A0A024TJC8-F1
#
_cell.length_a   1.000
_cell.length_b   1.000
_cell.length_c   1.000
_cell.angle_alpha   90.00
_cell.angle_beta   90.00
_cell.angle_gamma   90.00
#
_symmetry.space_group_name_H-M   'P 1'
#
loop_
_entity.id
_entity.type
_entity.pdbx_description
1 polymer ?
#
loop_
_entity_poly.entity_id
_entity_poly.type
_entity_poly.pdbx_seq_one_letter_code
_entity_poly.pdbx_strand_id
1 'polypeptide(L)'
;MCTSGPVESNLEEPLDLLRRTCGSQFRHLISTPASPVDRPSEMFARISSTAVRRAAASQTRGFRKGNPTKFTENKADTGFNAVLNADNSKHTSKVMHYTSYGLLALVPAAVVLSPSALNTPVDNLLAVLIPVHSHIGINNAVSDYVPKNFQKLVRTGVLGVSVVTFLGLITLNVTGAGVTETVKSLWREPPSKKASH
;
A
#
# COMPACT_ATOMS: atom_id res chain seq x y z
N MET A 1 28.74 0.33 -51.90
CA MET A 1 27.38 -0.20 -52.17
C MET A 1 26.92 -1.00 -50.94
N CYS A 2 25.73 -0.89 -50.37
CA CYS A 2 24.57 0.00 -50.40
C CYS A 2 23.75 -0.41 -49.14
N THR A 3 23.52 0.49 -48.18
CA THR A 3 22.21 1.11 -47.79
C THR A 3 21.23 0.15 -47.08
N SER A 4 20.89 0.35 -45.79
CA SER A 4 19.81 1.22 -45.21
C SER A 4 18.61 0.38 -44.71
N GLY A 5 18.09 0.66 -43.49
CA GLY A 5 16.86 0.04 -42.90
C GLY A 5 15.55 0.52 -43.58
N PRO A 6 14.38 0.68 -42.91
CA PRO A 6 13.94 0.32 -41.54
C PRO A 6 12.42 -0.11 -41.40
N VAL A 7 11.97 -0.43 -40.16
CA VAL A 7 10.67 -0.06 -39.49
C VAL A 7 9.27 -0.55 -39.99
N GLU A 8 8.42 -0.89 -38.99
CA GLU A 8 6.93 -1.01 -38.95
C GLU A 8 6.27 -2.25 -39.60
N SER A 9 5.29 -2.97 -39.02
CA SER A 9 4.24 -2.62 -38.05
C SER A 9 3.43 -3.85 -37.58
N ASN A 10 2.74 -3.70 -36.43
CA ASN A 10 1.45 -4.32 -36.02
C ASN A 10 1.35 -5.86 -35.88
N LEU A 11 1.21 -6.36 -34.64
CA LEU A 11 -0.07 -6.64 -33.93
C LEU A 11 -0.84 -7.84 -34.51
N GLU A 12 -1.23 -8.74 -33.61
CA GLU A 12 -2.13 -9.91 -33.77
C GLU A 12 -1.41 -11.27 -33.88
N GLU A 13 -1.45 -12.04 -32.77
CA GLU A 13 -1.64 -13.51 -32.69
C GLU A 13 -1.14 -14.06 -31.34
N PRO A 14 -2.03 -14.15 -30.34
CA PRO A 14 -2.04 -15.36 -29.52
C PRO A 14 -3.46 -15.91 -29.36
N LEU A 15 -4.07 -16.42 -30.43
CA LEU A 15 -5.44 -16.98 -30.37
C LEU A 15 -5.64 -18.33 -31.07
N ASP A 16 -4.57 -19.06 -31.40
CA ASP A 16 -4.69 -20.40 -31.99
C ASP A 16 -4.79 -21.58 -30.99
N LEU A 17 -4.91 -21.29 -29.68
CA LEU A 17 -5.07 -22.32 -28.64
C LEU A 17 -6.48 -22.44 -28.07
N LEU A 18 -7.45 -21.65 -28.56
CA LEU A 18 -8.87 -21.70 -28.14
C LEU A 18 -9.84 -22.16 -29.25
N ARG A 19 -9.36 -22.87 -30.28
CA ARG A 19 -10.20 -23.32 -31.41
C ARG A 19 -10.28 -24.84 -31.62
N ARG A 20 -10.07 -25.66 -30.59
CA ARG A 20 -10.06 -27.14 -30.74
C ARG A 20 -11.07 -27.96 -29.96
N THR A 21 -12.08 -27.41 -29.28
CA THR A 21 -13.03 -28.26 -28.54
C THR A 21 -14.52 -27.89 -28.63
N CYS A 22 -14.94 -27.06 -29.59
CA CYS A 22 -16.36 -26.78 -29.81
C CYS A 22 -16.77 -27.14 -31.24
N GLY A 23 -17.22 -28.38 -31.44
CA GLY A 23 -17.64 -28.88 -32.74
C GLY A 23 -18.27 -30.27 -32.63
N SER A 24 -19.48 -30.37 -32.10
CA SER A 24 -20.35 -31.53 -32.32
C SER A 24 -21.80 -31.15 -32.06
N GLN A 25 -22.43 -30.59 -33.08
CA GLN A 25 -23.85 -30.30 -33.13
C GLN A 25 -24.42 -30.89 -34.42
N PHE A 26 -25.50 -31.66 -34.25
CA PHE A 26 -26.62 -31.84 -35.18
C PHE A 26 -26.53 -32.79 -36.39
N ARG A 27 -27.16 -33.96 -36.22
CA ARG A 27 -27.91 -34.80 -37.19
C ARG A 27 -28.49 -35.95 -36.36
N HIS A 28 -29.78 -36.33 -36.35
CA HIS A 28 -30.72 -36.53 -37.44
C HIS A 28 -32.18 -36.49 -36.93
N LEU A 29 -33.07 -36.27 -37.90
CA LEU A 29 -34.51 -36.02 -37.86
C LEU A 29 -35.40 -37.26 -37.68
N ILE A 30 -36.59 -37.03 -37.08
CA ILE A 30 -37.95 -37.50 -37.44
C ILE A 30 -38.28 -39.01 -37.43
N SER A 31 -39.21 -39.38 -36.54
CA SER A 31 -40.31 -40.33 -36.82
C SER A 31 -41.41 -40.19 -35.73
N THR A 32 -42.66 -40.01 -36.16
CA THR A 32 -43.91 -40.14 -35.40
C THR A 32 -44.73 -41.28 -36.03
N PRO A 33 -45.97 -41.60 -35.60
CA PRO A 33 -46.53 -41.86 -34.26
C PRO A 33 -47.29 -43.21 -34.21
N ALA A 34 -47.63 -43.72 -33.02
CA ALA A 34 -48.77 -44.65 -32.85
C ALA A 34 -49.24 -44.70 -31.39
N SER A 35 -50.51 -44.37 -31.15
CA SER A 35 -51.30 -44.70 -29.95
C SER A 35 -52.21 -45.91 -30.27
N PRO A 36 -52.67 -46.68 -29.26
CA PRO A 36 -54.07 -46.48 -28.83
C PRO A 36 -54.38 -46.73 -27.34
N VAL A 37 -55.25 -45.87 -26.83
CA VAL A 37 -56.40 -46.06 -25.91
C VAL A 37 -56.39 -47.24 -24.91
N ASP A 38 -56.39 -46.91 -23.61
CA ASP A 38 -57.34 -47.51 -22.66
C ASP A 38 -57.71 -46.55 -21.51
N ARG A 39 -58.89 -46.77 -20.94
CA ARG A 39 -59.78 -45.79 -20.28
C ARG A 39 -59.70 -45.89 -18.71
N PRO A 40 -60.57 -45.23 -17.91
CA PRO A 40 -60.20 -44.24 -16.89
C PRO A 40 -60.30 -44.73 -15.43
N SER A 41 -59.62 -44.05 -14.49
CA SER A 41 -60.13 -43.63 -13.16
C SER A 41 -58.99 -43.17 -12.25
N GLU A 42 -59.20 -42.01 -11.62
CA GLU A 42 -58.71 -41.64 -10.28
C GLU A 42 -57.21 -41.88 -9.95
N MET A 43 -56.40 -40.81 -10.00
CA MET A 43 -55.85 -40.21 -8.78
C MET A 43 -54.94 -39.03 -9.08
N PHE A 44 -55.29 -37.89 -8.51
CA PHE A 44 -54.43 -36.73 -8.33
C PHE A 44 -53.15 -37.13 -7.57
N ALA A 45 -52.00 -37.08 -8.24
CA ALA A 45 -50.70 -37.01 -7.57
C ALA A 45 -49.82 -35.97 -8.27
N ARG A 46 -50.02 -34.69 -7.94
CA ARG A 46 -49.03 -33.64 -8.19
C ARG A 46 -47.84 -33.90 -7.27
N ILE A 47 -46.84 -34.64 -7.74
CA ILE A 47 -45.54 -34.70 -7.09
C ILE A 47 -44.85 -33.35 -7.32
N SER A 48 -44.82 -32.54 -6.27
CA SER A 48 -44.21 -31.22 -6.22
C SER A 48 -42.69 -31.35 -6.41
N SER A 49 -42.20 -30.97 -7.59
CA SER A 49 -40.77 -31.00 -7.97
C SER A 49 -39.98 -29.82 -7.38
N THR A 50 -40.08 -29.59 -6.07
CA THR A 50 -39.32 -28.52 -5.39
C THR A 50 -38.02 -29.00 -4.74
N ALA A 51 -37.71 -30.29 -4.76
CA ALA A 51 -36.56 -30.85 -4.03
C ALA A 51 -35.23 -30.89 -4.80
N VAL A 52 -35.19 -30.63 -6.12
CA VAL A 52 -33.93 -30.78 -6.90
C VAL A 52 -33.15 -29.46 -7.10
N ARG A 53 -33.73 -28.31 -6.74
CA ARG A 53 -33.05 -27.00 -6.91
C ARG A 53 -32.17 -26.54 -5.73
N ARG A 54 -31.94 -27.38 -4.72
CA ARG A 54 -31.07 -27.04 -3.57
C ARG A 54 -29.71 -27.73 -3.55
N ALA A 55 -29.43 -28.64 -4.47
CA ALA A 55 -28.17 -29.39 -4.46
C ALA A 55 -27.01 -28.72 -5.24
N ALA A 56 -27.27 -27.67 -6.03
CA ALA A 56 -26.25 -27.02 -6.87
C ALA A 56 -25.72 -25.67 -6.33
N ALA A 57 -26.18 -25.22 -5.16
CA ALA A 57 -25.74 -23.94 -4.55
C ALA A 57 -24.76 -24.13 -3.38
N SER A 58 -24.24 -25.35 -3.18
CA SER A 58 -23.30 -25.68 -2.09
C SER A 58 -21.91 -26.09 -2.59
N GLN A 59 -21.46 -25.54 -3.74
CA GLN A 59 -20.10 -25.75 -4.25
C GLN A 59 -19.30 -24.47 -4.52
N THR A 60 -19.68 -23.33 -3.94
CA THR A 60 -18.93 -22.07 -4.13
C THR A 60 -18.55 -21.38 -2.82
N ARG A 61 -18.23 -22.13 -1.75
CA ARG A 61 -17.59 -21.55 -0.56
C ARG A 61 -16.54 -22.47 0.06
N GLY A 62 -15.58 -22.89 -0.75
CA GLY A 62 -14.24 -23.27 -0.25
C GLY A 62 -13.44 -22.04 0.20
N PHE A 63 -14.07 -21.10 0.93
CA PHE A 63 -13.33 -20.02 1.58
C PHE A 63 -12.51 -20.69 2.68
N ARG A 64 -11.21 -20.80 2.42
CA ARG A 64 -10.17 -21.41 3.25
C ARG A 64 -10.51 -21.28 4.75
N LYS A 65 -10.94 -22.38 5.38
CA LYS A 65 -11.23 -22.48 6.82
C LYS A 65 -9.93 -22.59 7.63
N GLY A 66 -8.89 -21.87 7.21
CA GLY A 66 -7.78 -21.52 8.07
C GLY A 66 -8.14 -20.18 8.69
N ASN A 67 -7.79 -19.96 9.96
CA ASN A 67 -7.74 -18.58 10.46
C ASN A 67 -6.97 -17.77 9.40
N PRO A 68 -7.48 -16.60 8.96
CA PRO A 68 -6.68 -15.75 8.10
C PRO A 68 -5.35 -15.61 8.82
N THR A 69 -4.25 -15.99 8.17
CA THR A 69 -2.92 -15.67 8.70
C THR A 69 -2.97 -14.17 8.90
N LYS A 70 -3.12 -13.73 10.14
CA LYS A 70 -3.06 -12.33 10.48
C LYS A 70 -1.64 -11.94 10.09
N PHE A 71 -1.49 -11.38 8.90
CA PHE A 71 -0.24 -10.75 8.47
C PHE A 71 0.14 -9.60 9.42
N THR A 72 -0.78 -9.23 10.32
CA THR A 72 -0.66 -8.27 11.40
C THR A 72 -0.99 -8.92 12.76
N GLU A 73 -0.39 -10.07 13.09
CA GLU A 73 -0.27 -10.38 14.51
C GLU A 73 0.53 -9.22 15.10
N ASN A 74 -0.17 -8.36 15.85
CA ASN A 74 0.44 -7.26 16.58
C ASN A 74 1.28 -7.95 17.65
N LYS A 75 2.47 -8.43 17.30
CA LYS A 75 3.47 -8.71 18.31
C LYS A 75 3.67 -7.37 18.98
N ALA A 76 3.17 -7.25 20.21
CA ALA A 76 3.54 -6.17 21.09
C ALA A 76 5.01 -6.39 21.39
N ASP A 77 5.86 -6.01 20.44
CA ASP A 77 7.29 -6.01 20.64
C ASP A 77 7.54 -5.01 21.75
N THR A 78 8.17 -5.48 22.82
CA THR A 78 8.44 -4.66 24.01
C THR A 78 9.89 -4.14 23.95
N GLY A 79 10.10 -2.97 24.54
CA GLY A 79 11.43 -2.35 24.62
C GLY A 79 12.01 -1.98 23.25
N PHE A 80 13.29 -2.30 23.05
CA PHE A 80 14.04 -1.92 21.84
C PHE A 80 13.45 -2.50 20.54
N ASN A 81 12.86 -3.70 20.62
CA ASN A 81 12.22 -4.32 19.45
C ASN A 81 10.98 -3.53 19.00
N ALA A 82 10.30 -2.82 19.91
CA ALA A 82 9.17 -1.95 19.58
C ALA A 82 9.59 -0.78 18.69
N VAL A 83 10.76 -0.21 18.98
CA VAL A 83 11.34 0.89 18.22
C VAL A 83 11.87 0.39 16.89
N LEU A 84 12.49 -0.80 16.87
CA LEU A 84 13.04 -1.39 15.67
C LEU A 84 11.94 -1.88 14.69
N ASN A 85 10.80 -2.35 15.21
CA ASN A 85 9.63 -2.76 14.43
C ASN A 85 8.51 -1.72 14.52
N ALA A 86 8.82 -0.47 14.20
CA ALA A 86 7.87 0.64 14.32
C ALA A 86 6.62 0.49 13.41
N ASP A 87 6.61 -0.43 12.45
CA ASP A 87 5.54 -0.65 11.48
C ASP A 87 4.44 -1.62 11.95
N ASN A 88 4.65 -2.37 13.04
CA ASN A 88 3.79 -3.52 13.36
C ASN A 88 2.67 -3.26 14.38
N SER A 89 2.67 -2.11 15.04
CA SER A 89 1.78 -1.82 16.17
C SER A 89 0.71 -0.78 15.82
N LYS A 90 -0.52 -1.01 16.30
CA LYS A 90 -1.62 -0.01 16.21
C LYS A 90 -1.24 1.34 16.82
N HIS A 91 -0.41 1.33 17.86
CA HIS A 91 0.03 2.55 18.51
C HIS A 91 0.92 3.36 17.58
N THR A 92 1.81 2.71 16.84
CA THR A 92 2.72 3.40 15.95
C THR A 92 2.02 3.98 14.72
N SER A 93 0.98 3.29 14.19
CA SER A 93 0.12 3.88 13.15
C SER A 93 -0.60 5.14 13.64
N LYS A 94 -1.09 5.15 14.88
CA LYS A 94 -1.68 6.38 15.47
C LYS A 94 -0.64 7.48 15.63
N VAL A 95 0.56 7.15 16.12
CA VAL A 95 1.68 8.11 16.21
C VAL A 95 1.98 8.70 14.82
N MET A 96 1.94 7.90 13.76
CA MET A 96 2.12 8.42 12.40
C MET A 96 1.08 9.45 12.01
N HIS A 97 -0.21 9.18 12.26
CA HIS A 97 -1.24 10.17 11.97
C HIS A 97 -1.07 11.45 12.79
N TYR A 98 -0.77 11.35 14.08
CA TYR A 98 -0.53 12.54 14.91
C TYR A 98 0.69 13.34 14.46
N THR A 99 1.78 12.67 14.09
CA THR A 99 2.97 13.36 13.56
C THR A 99 2.71 13.98 12.19
N SER A 100 1.91 13.36 11.32
CA SER A 100 1.45 13.97 10.06
C SER A 100 0.66 15.25 10.31
N TYR A 101 -0.33 15.22 11.20
CA TYR A 101 -1.12 16.41 11.53
C TYR A 101 -0.26 17.49 12.20
N GLY A 102 0.67 17.08 13.07
CA GLY A 102 1.65 17.96 13.69
C GLY A 102 2.49 18.68 12.65
N LEU A 103 3.10 17.95 11.71
CA LEU A 103 3.90 18.55 10.64
C LEU A 103 3.07 19.44 9.72
N LEU A 104 1.84 19.03 9.39
CA LEU A 104 0.94 19.82 8.56
C LEU A 104 0.57 21.17 9.20
N ALA A 105 0.38 21.21 10.51
CA ALA A 105 0.10 22.46 11.23
C ALA A 105 1.38 23.29 11.47
N LEU A 106 2.50 22.61 11.73
CA LEU A 106 3.73 23.25 12.17
C LEU A 106 4.52 23.84 11.00
N VAL A 107 4.52 23.22 9.81
CA VAL A 107 5.17 23.77 8.61
C VAL A 107 4.67 25.19 8.24
N PRO A 108 3.36 25.46 8.11
CA PRO A 108 2.90 26.82 7.84
C PRO A 108 3.14 27.76 9.04
N ALA A 109 3.03 27.27 10.28
CA ALA A 109 3.35 28.06 11.47
C ALA A 109 4.81 28.53 11.48
N ALA A 110 5.74 27.64 11.11
CA ALA A 110 7.17 27.93 10.96
C ALA A 110 7.46 29.03 9.94
N VAL A 111 6.73 29.06 8.82
CA VAL A 111 6.88 30.11 7.80
C VAL A 111 6.42 31.48 8.33
N VAL A 112 5.31 31.52 9.07
CA VAL A 112 4.72 32.75 9.61
C VAL A 112 5.51 33.32 10.78
N LEU A 113 6.04 32.47 11.67
CA LEU A 113 6.74 32.88 12.89
C LEU A 113 8.18 33.36 12.66
N SER A 114 8.76 33.12 11.49
CA SER A 114 10.13 33.53 11.18
C SER A 114 10.19 35.01 10.72
N PRO A 115 11.02 35.91 11.32
CA PRO A 115 12.11 35.69 12.26
C PRO A 115 11.78 36.24 13.65
N SER A 116 11.17 35.42 14.52
CA SER A 116 10.81 35.80 15.88
C SER A 116 11.47 34.87 16.91
N ALA A 117 11.74 35.37 18.12
CA ALA A 117 12.26 34.55 19.23
C ALA A 117 11.32 33.40 19.65
N LEU A 118 10.05 33.46 19.24
CA LEU A 118 9.06 32.38 19.41
C LEU A 118 9.28 31.19 18.47
N ASN A 119 10.27 31.25 17.58
CA ASN A 119 10.56 30.19 16.62
C ASN A 119 11.36 29.02 17.22
N THR A 120 12.17 29.26 18.27
CA THR A 120 12.95 28.22 18.96
C THR A 120 12.12 27.00 19.43
N PRO A 121 10.94 27.14 20.06
CA PRO A 121 10.11 25.97 20.40
C PRO A 121 9.55 25.25 19.16
N VAL A 122 9.25 25.99 18.09
CA VAL A 122 8.74 25.44 16.83
C VAL A 122 9.84 24.63 16.13
N ASP A 123 11.06 25.15 16.09
CA ASP A 123 12.25 24.47 15.58
C ASP A 123 12.57 23.20 16.37
N ASN A 124 12.44 23.22 17.70
CA ASN A 124 12.65 22.04 18.54
C ASN A 124 11.59 20.96 18.31
N LEU A 125 10.34 21.36 18.10
CA LEU A 125 9.28 20.43 17.73
C LEU A 125 9.53 19.82 16.33
N LEU A 126 9.95 20.62 15.34
CA LEU A 126 10.37 20.12 14.02
C LEU A 126 11.51 19.11 14.13
N ALA A 127 12.53 19.41 14.94
CA ALA A 127 13.67 18.54 15.14
C ALA A 127 13.30 17.16 15.71
N VAL A 128 12.23 17.06 16.49
CA VAL A 128 11.73 15.77 17.03
C VAL A 128 10.73 15.12 16.08
N LEU A 129 9.77 15.88 15.53
CA LEU A 129 8.68 15.37 14.71
C LEU A 129 9.17 14.80 13.38
N ILE A 130 10.12 15.48 12.72
CA ILE A 130 10.62 15.03 11.41
C ILE A 130 11.28 13.64 11.50
N PRO A 131 12.25 13.39 12.41
CA PRO A 131 12.86 12.07 12.54
C PRO A 131 11.86 10.99 12.96
N VAL A 132 10.95 11.27 13.89
CA VAL A 132 9.95 10.27 14.35
C VAL A 132 9.00 9.88 13.22
N HIS A 133 8.46 10.87 12.49
CA HIS A 133 7.60 10.63 11.34
C HIS A 133 8.32 9.84 10.25
N SER A 134 9.55 10.25 9.94
CA SER A 134 10.37 9.59 8.93
C SER A 134 10.77 8.17 9.33
N HIS A 135 11.10 7.93 10.61
CA HIS A 135 11.52 6.63 11.10
C HIS A 135 10.44 5.56 10.87
N ILE A 136 9.21 5.86 11.24
CA ILE A 136 8.09 4.93 11.05
C ILE A 136 7.75 4.80 9.56
N GLY A 137 7.74 5.90 8.80
CA GLY A 137 7.48 5.89 7.36
C GLY A 137 8.49 5.04 6.58
N ILE A 138 9.78 5.15 6.89
CA ILE A 138 10.83 4.35 6.27
C ILE A 138 10.69 2.88 6.67
N ASN A 139 10.32 2.57 7.92
CA ASN A 139 10.07 1.17 8.33
C ASN A 139 8.93 0.51 7.53
N ASN A 140 7.89 1.26 7.15
CA ASN A 140 6.85 0.77 6.23
C ASN A 140 7.41 0.51 4.82
N ALA A 141 8.28 1.39 4.30
CA ALA A 141 8.93 1.13 3.01
C ALA A 141 9.84 -0.12 3.08
N VAL A 142 10.53 -0.32 4.21
CA VAL A 142 11.38 -1.50 4.44
C VAL A 142 10.54 -2.78 4.47
N SER A 143 9.33 -2.77 5.04
CA SER A 143 8.46 -3.96 5.03
C SER A 143 8.02 -4.36 3.63
N ASP A 144 7.85 -3.39 2.73
CA ASP A 144 7.32 -3.61 1.38
C ASP A 144 8.39 -4.09 0.40
N TYR A 145 9.63 -3.59 0.53
CA TYR A 145 10.69 -3.85 -0.46
C TYR A 145 11.83 -4.74 0.02
N VAL A 146 12.03 -4.88 1.33
CA VAL A 146 13.18 -5.64 1.86
C VAL A 146 12.76 -7.08 2.21
N PRO A 147 13.46 -8.10 1.71
CA PRO A 147 13.19 -9.49 2.08
C PRO A 147 13.47 -9.74 3.58
N LYS A 148 12.65 -10.58 4.21
CA LYS A 148 12.63 -10.85 5.68
C LYS A 148 14.01 -11.15 6.30
N ASN A 149 14.91 -11.76 5.53
CA ASN A 149 16.26 -12.13 5.99
C ASN A 149 17.13 -10.89 6.29
N PHE A 150 16.93 -9.80 5.54
CA PHE A 150 17.71 -8.57 5.66
C PHE A 150 16.97 -7.46 6.41
N GLN A 151 15.66 -7.63 6.66
CA GLN A 151 14.83 -6.60 7.32
C GLN A 151 15.40 -6.13 8.66
N LYS A 152 15.88 -7.04 9.51
CA LYS A 152 16.44 -6.65 10.83
C LYS A 152 17.66 -5.74 10.69
N LEU A 153 18.58 -6.08 9.78
CA LEU A 153 19.78 -5.29 9.52
C LEU A 153 19.42 -3.89 9.02
N VAL A 154 18.49 -3.82 8.05
CA VAL A 154 18.05 -2.55 7.48
C VAL A 154 17.31 -1.72 8.53
N ARG A 155 16.42 -2.30 9.35
CA ARG A 155 15.72 -1.61 10.43
C ARG A 155 16.68 -1.02 11.48
N THR A 156 17.73 -1.75 11.85
CA THR A 156 18.79 -1.21 12.72
C THR A 156 19.52 -0.04 12.07
N GLY A 157 19.84 -0.15 10.77
CA GLY A 157 20.45 0.94 10.01
C GLY A 157 19.56 2.19 9.97
N VAL A 158 18.26 2.01 9.70
CA VAL A 158 17.27 3.09 9.71
C VAL A 158 17.18 3.75 11.08
N LEU A 159 17.21 2.97 12.17
CA LEU A 159 17.26 3.54 13.52
C LEU A 159 18.52 4.38 13.75
N GLY A 160 19.68 3.89 13.31
CA GLY A 160 20.93 4.65 13.37
C GLY A 160 20.84 5.98 12.62
N VAL A 161 20.33 5.95 11.38
CA VAL A 161 20.11 7.17 10.57
C VAL A 161 19.13 8.12 11.26
N SER A 162 18.03 7.62 11.82
CA SER A 162 17.06 8.46 12.53
C SER A 162 17.67 9.16 13.75
N VAL A 163 18.52 8.47 14.51
CA VAL A 163 19.23 9.07 15.66
C VAL A 163 20.23 10.12 15.21
N VAL A 164 21.01 9.85 14.16
CA VAL A 164 21.96 10.83 13.59
C VAL A 164 21.23 12.07 13.09
N THR A 165 20.12 11.90 12.38
CA THR A 165 19.29 13.03 11.91
C THR A 165 18.73 13.83 13.08
N PHE A 166 18.23 13.16 14.12
CA PHE A 166 17.72 13.82 15.32
C PHE A 166 18.79 14.65 16.02
N LEU A 167 19.98 14.07 16.23
CA LEU A 167 21.11 14.78 16.83
C LEU A 167 21.55 15.96 15.95
N GLY A 168 21.63 15.77 14.64
CA GLY A 168 21.97 16.84 13.70
C GLY A 168 20.99 18.02 13.76
N LEU A 169 19.68 17.76 13.80
CA LEU A 169 18.66 18.80 13.89
C LEU A 169 18.68 19.52 15.25
N ILE A 170 18.88 18.79 16.35
CA ILE A 170 19.02 19.41 17.68
C ILE A 170 20.29 20.26 17.76
N THR A 171 21.42 19.77 17.27
CA THR A 171 22.67 20.54 17.25
C THR A 171 22.49 21.82 16.43
N LEU A 172 21.78 21.78 15.30
CA LEU A 172 21.45 22.96 14.51
C LEU A 172 20.59 23.97 15.28
N ASN A 173 19.67 23.51 16.13
CA ASN A 173 18.83 24.39 16.95
C ASN A 173 19.57 24.99 18.15
N VAL A 174 20.50 24.24 18.76
CA VAL A 174 21.23 24.69 19.96
C VAL A 174 22.42 25.57 19.60
N THR A 175 23.13 25.25 18.52
CA THR A 175 24.37 25.95 18.12
C THR A 175 24.18 26.93 16.96
N GLY A 176 23.13 26.76 16.17
CA GLY A 176 22.86 27.55 14.96
C GLY A 176 21.65 28.48 15.10
N ALA A 177 21.22 29.01 13.95
CA ALA A 177 20.07 29.92 13.86
C ALA A 177 18.70 29.20 13.94
N GLY A 178 18.68 27.86 13.98
CA GLY A 178 17.45 27.05 13.93
C GLY A 178 17.11 26.51 12.52
N VAL A 179 16.31 25.45 12.47
CA VAL A 179 15.92 24.78 11.21
C VAL A 179 15.15 25.74 10.29
N THR A 180 14.26 26.57 10.81
CA THR A 180 13.46 27.48 9.99
C THR A 180 14.25 28.67 9.45
N GLU A 181 15.15 29.26 10.23
CA GLU A 181 16.03 30.34 9.72
C GLU A 181 17.06 29.81 8.73
N THR A 182 17.60 28.60 8.93
CA THR A 182 18.50 27.98 7.95
C THR A 182 17.77 27.77 6.61
N VAL A 183 16.55 27.23 6.63
CA VAL A 183 15.72 27.10 5.41
C VAL A 183 15.40 28.46 4.80
N LYS A 184 15.05 29.48 5.60
CA LYS A 184 14.73 30.80 5.06
C LYS A 184 15.95 31.53 4.49
N SER A 185 17.11 31.37 5.12
CA SER A 185 18.39 31.93 4.63
C SER A 185 18.80 31.34 3.29
N LEU A 186 18.48 30.06 3.04
CA LEU A 186 18.70 29.41 1.75
C LEU A 186 17.85 30.04 0.62
N TRP A 187 16.67 30.58 0.96
CA TRP A 187 15.77 31.24 0.02
C TRP A 187 15.96 32.76 -0.09
N ARG A 188 16.83 33.36 0.74
CA ARG A 188 17.18 34.79 0.60
C ARG A 188 18.29 34.93 -0.43
N GLU A 189 18.28 36.04 -1.16
CA GLU A 189 19.41 36.37 -2.03
C GLU A 189 20.70 36.44 -1.20
N PRO A 190 21.81 35.84 -1.68
CA PRO A 190 23.08 35.97 -0.99
C PRO A 190 23.44 37.46 -0.92
N PRO A 191 23.99 37.95 0.22
CA PRO A 191 24.34 39.36 0.34
C PRO A 191 25.27 39.74 -0.81
N SER A 192 24.87 40.73 -1.62
CA SER A 192 25.71 41.20 -2.73
C SER A 192 27.04 41.66 -2.14
N LYS A 193 28.16 41.16 -2.70
CA LYS A 193 29.49 41.64 -2.34
C LYS A 193 29.55 43.12 -2.75
N LYS A 194 29.20 44.04 -1.86
CA LYS A 194 29.54 45.44 -2.06
C LYS A 194 31.06 45.50 -2.03
N ALA A 195 31.66 45.75 -3.19
CA ALA A 195 33.08 45.99 -3.32
C ALA A 195 33.43 47.12 -2.33
N SER A 196 34.18 46.77 -1.29
CA SER A 196 34.85 47.75 -0.46
C SER A 196 35.84 48.50 -1.36
N HIS A 197 35.58 49.80 -1.50
CA HIS A 197 36.38 50.73 -2.27
C HIS A 197 37.77 50.95 -1.66
#